data_AF-A0AAN9BCF9-F1
#
_entry.id   AF-A0AAN9BCF9-F1
#
_cell.length_a   1.000
_cell.length_b   1.000
_cell.length_c   1.000
_cell.angle_alpha   90.00
_cell.angle_beta   90.00
_cell.angle_gamma   90.00
#
_symmetry.space_group_name_H-M   'P 1'
#
loop_
_entity.id
_entity.type
_entity.pdbx_description
1 polymer ?
#
loop_
_entity_poly.entity_id
_entity_poly.type
_entity_poly.pdbx_seq_one_letter_code
_entity_poly.pdbx_strand_id
1 'polypeptide(L)' 'MIAERYPEDVWIHAYTDGSATNAVANGGAGVLVRSPEGHTSTAGIPTGKYCSNYAAEVQAIMQAASMIHDSESECP' A
#
# COMPACT_ATOMS: atom_id res chain seq x y z
N MET A 1 -15.76 -13.77 -11.02
CA MET A 1 -15.56 -12.36 -10.63
C MET A 1 -14.27 -12.21 -9.83
N ILE A 2 -13.66 -11.02 -9.75
CA ILE A 2 -12.44 -10.80 -8.92
C ILE A 2 -12.70 -11.18 -7.46
N ALA A 3 -13.86 -10.80 -6.92
CA ALA A 3 -14.26 -11.14 -5.55
C ALA A 3 -14.41 -12.64 -5.27
N GLU A 4 -14.66 -13.48 -6.29
CA GLU A 4 -14.72 -14.94 -6.10
C GLU A 4 -13.33 -15.57 -6.02
N ARG A 5 -12.32 -14.93 -6.63
CA ARG A 5 -10.92 -15.42 -6.62
C ARG A 5 -10.12 -14.83 -5.48
N TYR A 6 -10.50 -13.64 -5.03
CA TYR A 6 -9.86 -12.86 -3.97
C TYR A 6 -10.95 -12.36 -3.01
N PRO A 7 -11.49 -13.24 -2.15
CA PRO A 7 -12.56 -12.89 -1.22
C PRO A 7 -12.12 -11.80 -0.24
N GLU A 8 -12.98 -10.80 0.01
CA GLU A 8 -12.70 -9.68 0.92
C GLU A 8 -12.79 -10.06 2.39
N ASP A 9 -13.53 -11.12 2.71
CA ASP A 9 -13.81 -11.62 4.06
C ASP A 9 -12.80 -12.67 4.56
N VAL A 10 -11.83 -13.04 3.74
CA VAL A 10 -10.82 -14.05 4.09
C VAL A 10 -9.39 -13.52 3.95
N TRP A 11 -9.15 -12.60 3.02
CA TRP A 11 -7.81 -12.13 2.69
C TRP A 11 -7.62 -10.67 3.08
N ILE A 12 -6.38 -10.30 3.41
CA ILE A 12 -5.99 -8.89 3.50
C ILE A 12 -5.82 -8.36 2.07
N HIS A 13 -6.44 -7.21 1.79
CA HIS A 13 -6.33 -6.53 0.49
C HIS A 13 -5.48 -5.29 0.66
N ALA A 14 -4.33 -5.23 -0.02
CA ALA A 14 -3.49 -4.05 -0.10
C ALA A 14 -3.60 -3.42 -1.49
N TYR A 15 -3.89 -2.13 -1.53
CA TYR A 15 -3.94 -1.30 -2.72
C TYR A 15 -2.84 -0.26 -2.63
N THR A 16 -1.97 -0.22 -3.63
CA THR A 16 -0.83 0.68 -3.69
C THR A 16 -0.92 1.53 -4.94
N ASP A 17 -0.38 2.75 -4.85
CA ASP A 17 -0.18 3.60 -6.02
C ASP A 17 1.00 4.54 -5.80
N GLY A 18 1.91 4.58 -6.76
CA GLY A 18 3.11 5.38 -6.83
C GLY A 18 3.01 6.41 -7.95
N SER A 19 3.16 7.67 -7.58
CA SER A 19 3.08 8.79 -8.51
C SER A 19 4.39 9.57 -8.58
N ALA A 20 4.64 10.18 -9.74
CA ALA A 20 5.71 11.16 -9.92
C ALA A 20 5.33 12.12 -11.05
N THR A 21 5.67 13.39 -10.87
CA THR A 21 5.56 14.42 -11.90
C THR A 21 6.46 14.06 -13.08
N ASN A 22 5.87 13.96 -14.28
CA ASN A 22 6.55 13.54 -15.51
C ASN A 22 7.33 12.21 -15.35
N ALA A 23 6.85 11.33 -14.45
CA ALA A 23 7.48 10.05 -14.11
C ALA A 23 8.92 10.13 -13.54
N VAL A 24 9.43 11.30 -13.15
CA VAL A 24 10.83 11.46 -12.70
C VAL A 24 11.06 12.40 -11.50
N ALA A 25 10.05 13.15 -11.07
CA ALA A 25 10.22 14.15 -10.02
C ALA A 25 9.03 14.24 -9.05
N ASN A 26 9.28 14.80 -7.87
CA ASN A 26 8.28 15.06 -6.82
C ASN A 26 7.39 13.84 -6.57
N GLY A 27 8.02 12.72 -6.24
CA GLY A 27 7.34 11.46 -6.05
C GLY A 27 6.54 11.41 -4.76
N GLY A 28 5.41 10.73 -4.83
CA GLY A 28 4.58 10.39 -3.68
C GLY A 28 3.95 9.03 -3.89
N ALA A 29 3.67 8.32 -2.80
CA ALA A 29 3.04 7.02 -2.83
C ALA A 29 1.86 6.97 -1.84
N GLY A 30 0.88 6.13 -2.14
CA GLY A 30 -0.30 5.89 -1.32
C GLY A 30 -0.50 4.40 -1.09
N VAL A 31 -1.00 4.07 0.10
CA VAL A 31 -1.34 2.70 0.49
C VAL A 31 -2.71 2.71 1.17
N LEU A 32 -3.53 1.72 0.84
CA LEU A 32 -4.72 1.33 1.60
C LEU A 32 -4.64 -0.18 1.85
N VAL A 33 -4.67 -0.58 3.11
CA VAL A 33 -4.76 -1.98 3.54
C VAL A 33 -6.13 -2.19 4.18
N ARG A 34 -6.87 -3.20 3.71
CA ARG A 34 -8.15 -3.63 4.28
C ARG A 34 -8.01 -5.04 4.85
N SER A 35 -8.39 -5.20 6.11
CA SER A 35 -8.43 -6.50 6.78
C SER A 35 -9.76 -7.22 6.51
N PRO A 36 -9.81 -8.56 6.63
CA PRO A 36 -11.04 -9.35 6.54
C PRO A 36 -12.15 -8.89 7.49
N GLU A 37 -11.78 -8.36 8.64
CA GLU A 37 -12.68 -7.85 9.68
C GLU A 37 -13.26 -6.47 9.33
N GLY A 38 -12.87 -5.91 8.19
CA GLY A 38 -13.33 -4.61 7.70
C GLY A 38 -12.52 -3.42 8.19
N HIS A 39 -11.44 -3.63 8.95
CA HIS A 39 -10.55 -2.54 9.34
C HIS A 39 -9.79 -2.02 8.12
N THR A 40 -9.61 -0.71 8.04
CA THR A 40 -8.89 -0.08 6.93
C THR A 40 -7.82 0.85 7.48
N SER A 41 -6.60 0.68 6.99
CA SER A 41 -5.44 1.52 7.33
C SER A 41 -4.90 2.15 6.06
N THR A 42 -4.52 3.42 6.13
CA THR A 42 -3.97 4.15 4.98
C THR A 42 -2.66 4.85 5.34
N ALA A 43 -1.80 5.01 4.34
CA ALA A 43 -0.54 5.74 4.49
C ALA A 43 -0.22 6.52 3.22
N GLY A 44 0.34 7.72 3.39
CA GLY A 44 0.94 8.51 2.32
C GLY A 44 2.45 8.62 2.55
N ILE A 45 3.24 8.30 1.53
CA ILE A 45 4.70 8.28 1.61
C ILE A 45 5.27 9.35 0.68
N PRO A 46 5.99 10.37 1.18
CA PRO A 46 6.78 11.24 0.34
C PRO A 46 8.03 10.47 -0.14
N THR A 47 8.18 10.28 -1.44
CA THR A 47 9.28 9.48 -2.01
C THR A 47 10.41 10.32 -2.58
N GLY A 48 10.26 11.65 -2.52
CA GLY A 48 11.34 12.62 -2.68
C GLY A 48 11.29 13.41 -3.99
N LYS A 49 12.15 14.43 -4.09
CA LYS A 49 12.20 15.36 -5.23
C LYS A 49 12.62 14.69 -6.55
N TYR A 50 13.52 13.71 -6.48
CA TYR A 50 14.00 12.95 -7.64
C TYR A 50 13.60 11.49 -7.46
N CYS A 51 12.44 11.14 -7.99
CA CYS A 51 11.84 9.82 -7.80
C CYS A 51 11.00 9.50 -9.03
N SER A 52 11.17 8.30 -9.58
CA SER A 52 10.28 7.82 -10.63
C SER A 52 8.98 7.29 -10.05
N ASN A 53 7.93 7.25 -10.86
CA ASN A 53 6.67 6.62 -10.45
C ASN A 53 6.89 5.14 -10.04
N TYR A 54 7.76 4.42 -10.75
CA TYR A 54 8.15 3.06 -10.38
C TYR A 54 8.79 2.98 -8.98
N ALA A 55 9.75 3.87 -8.69
CA ALA A 55 10.38 3.90 -7.37
C ALA A 55 9.36 4.26 -6.27
N ALA A 56 8.41 5.15 -6.57
CA ALA A 56 7.33 5.47 -5.65
C ALA A 56 6.41 4.27 -5.39
N GLU A 57 6.06 3.50 -6.42
CA GLU A 57 5.24 2.29 -6.29
C GLU A 57 5.93 1.25 -5.39
N VAL A 58 7.24 1.03 -5.58
CA VAL A 58 8.01 0.11 -4.73
C VAL A 58 7.95 0.54 -3.26
N GLN A 59 8.04 1.84 -2.97
CA GLN A 59 7.89 2.35 -1.60
C GLN A 59 6.48 2.08 -1.04
N ALA A 60 5.42 2.23 -1.85
CA ALA A 60 4.06 1.89 -1.43
C ALA A 60 3.93 0.39 -1.08
N ILE A 61 4.48 -0.51 -1.91
CA ILE A 61 4.46 -1.96 -1.66
C ILE A 61 5.24 -2.31 -0.38
N MET A 62 6.42 -1.72 -0.19
CA MET A 62 7.20 -1.94 1.03
C MET A 62 6.45 -1.46 2.28
N GLN A 63 5.82 -0.28 2.21
CA GLN A 63 5.03 0.25 3.32
C GLN A 63 3.79 -0.62 3.60
N ALA A 64 3.10 -1.11 2.57
CA ALA A 64 1.98 -2.03 2.73
C ALA A 64 2.41 -3.32 3.43
N ALA A 65 3.54 -3.90 3.02
CA ALA A 65 4.09 -5.10 3.66
C ALA A 65 4.43 -4.87 5.13
N SER A 66 5.04 -3.73 5.48
CA SER A 66 5.31 -3.37 6.87
C SER A 66 4.02 -3.20 7.68
N MET A 67 3.01 -2.51 7.15
CA MET A 67 1.73 -2.33 7.83
C MET A 67 1.05 -3.66 8.14
N ILE A 68 1.12 -4.62 7.21
CA ILE A 68 0.57 -5.97 7.41
C ILE A 68 1.39 -6.74 8.45
N HIS A 69 2.73 -6.63 8.41
CA HIS A 69 3.57 -7.31 9.39
C HIS A 69 3.34 -6.79 10.81
N ASP A 70 3.19 -5.48 10.97
CA ASP A 70 3.00 -4.84 12.26
C ASP A 70 1.61 -5.15 12.85
N SER A 71 0.56 -5.28 12.02
CA SER A 71 -0.77 -5.66 12.50
C SER A 71 -0.85 -7.07 13.08
N GLU A 72 0.02 -7.99 12.65
CA GLU A 72 0.14 -9.35 13.20
C GLU A 72 0.89 -9.36 14.55
N SER A 73 1.61 -8.29 14.88
CA SER A 73 2.41 -8.18 16.12
C SER A 73 1.60 -7.68 17.32
N GLU A 74 0.36 -7.22 17.11
CA GLU A 74 -0.59 -6.83 18.17
C GLU A 74 -1.40 -8.02 18.74
N CYS A 75 -0.80 -9.21 18.81
CA CYS A 75 -1.32 -10.32 19.61
C CYS A 75 -0.82 -10.20 21.07
N PRO A 76 -1.71 -10.14 22.09
CA PRO A 76 -1.31 -10.16 23.50
C PRO A 76 -0.67 -11.48 23.95
#